data_AF-A0A1G5E346-F1
#
_entry.id   AF-A0A1G5E346-F1
#
_cell.length_a   1.000
_cell.length_b   1.000
_cell.length_c   1.000
_cell.angle_alpha   90.00
_cell.angle_beta   90.00
_cell.angle_gamma   90.00
#
_symmetry.space_group_name_H-M   'P 1'
#
loop_
_entity.id
_entity.type
_entity.pdbx_description
1 polymer ?
#
loop_
_entity_poly.entity_id
_entity_poly.type
_entity_poly.pdbx_seq_one_letter_code
_entity_poly.pdbx_strand_id
1 'polypeptide(L)'
;MSEVRRGTLGIRVSAAVVAVMIVGGMTAVAALTTGKTTVLVGTLDSPQVMAVLVLAGAVDAAVVAFSLRGQSIAGRVGVVLTRVILSGAVVVAGAGVLLATLSTTVVSTLVDDDGCDTGYVVREETHWLSSSSTLYRMDGLVGTRAATLSNPDAAMPFHDGEYAVTTQNGTLRVSSASAENGPVAVPKLKPRAADCGLKRPTYQAAPPAPTPTPAAPITLDRAEAEVTEMYARTRASVAGAHGAAGETPTAPTRTECDSSTARSSVTFTLATPDNAASVAKILATWDAAGYERDRAIQLDIRFDPESTVSLRLADRTTIDGFIHATIATACLAR
;
A
#
# COMPACT_ATOMS: atom_id res chain seq x y z
N MET A 1 16.33 -33.13 -8.89
CA MET A 1 15.49 -31.92 -9.03
C MET A 1 14.09 -32.38 -9.40
N SER A 2 13.15 -32.30 -8.47
CA SER A 2 11.85 -33.01 -8.49
C SER A 2 10.82 -32.41 -9.46
N GLU A 3 9.95 -33.26 -10.00
CA GLU A 3 8.84 -32.93 -10.92
C GLU A 3 7.95 -31.78 -10.43
N VAL A 4 7.83 -31.59 -9.11
CA VAL A 4 7.08 -30.50 -8.47
C VAL A 4 7.56 -29.11 -8.92
N ARG A 5 8.88 -28.93 -9.15
CA ARG A 5 9.45 -27.67 -9.67
C ARG A 5 9.16 -27.44 -11.14
N ARG A 6 8.94 -28.48 -11.95
CA ARG A 6 8.55 -28.34 -13.37
C ARG A 6 7.08 -27.95 -13.51
N GLY A 7 6.21 -28.52 -12.69
CA GLY A 7 4.77 -28.19 -12.71
C GLY A 7 4.48 -26.75 -12.31
N THR A 8 5.11 -26.25 -11.24
CA THR A 8 4.97 -24.85 -10.81
C THR A 8 5.58 -23.86 -11.79
N LEU A 9 6.69 -24.21 -12.44
CA LEU A 9 7.28 -23.37 -13.48
C LEU A 9 6.38 -23.32 -14.73
N GLY A 10 5.81 -24.47 -15.14
CA GLY A 10 4.88 -24.56 -16.27
C GLY A 10 3.63 -23.70 -16.07
N ILE A 11 2.99 -23.80 -14.90
CA ILE A 11 1.79 -23.01 -14.55
C ILE A 11 2.08 -21.51 -14.60
N ARG A 12 3.24 -21.07 -14.07
CA ARG A 12 3.63 -19.65 -14.08
C ARG A 12 3.96 -19.14 -15.47
N VAL A 13 4.59 -19.95 -16.33
CA VAL A 13 4.84 -19.59 -17.73
C VAL A 13 3.53 -19.46 -18.50
N SER A 14 2.58 -20.38 -18.32
CA SER A 14 1.26 -20.26 -18.94
C SER A 14 0.49 -19.04 -18.45
N ALA A 15 0.55 -18.73 -17.15
CA ALA A 15 -0.08 -17.53 -16.60
C ALA A 15 0.52 -16.24 -17.19
N ALA A 16 1.85 -16.18 -17.33
CA ALA A 16 2.54 -15.04 -17.94
C ALA A 16 2.18 -14.89 -19.43
N VAL A 17 2.10 -15.98 -20.18
CA VAL A 17 1.69 -15.94 -21.60
C VAL A 17 0.24 -15.47 -21.74
N VAL A 18 -0.66 -15.94 -20.89
CA VAL A 18 -2.06 -15.49 -20.88
C VAL A 18 -2.14 -14.01 -20.52
N ALA A 19 -1.38 -13.54 -19.52
CA ALA A 19 -1.33 -12.12 -19.16
C ALA A 19 -0.81 -11.24 -20.31
N VAL A 20 0.26 -11.67 -21.01
CA VAL A 20 0.80 -10.96 -22.17
C VAL A 20 -0.20 -10.94 -23.32
N MET A 21 -0.92 -12.04 -23.58
CA MET A 21 -1.96 -12.10 -24.61
C MET A 21 -3.14 -11.18 -24.27
N ILE A 22 -3.53 -11.10 -23.00
CA ILE A 22 -4.58 -10.19 -22.53
C ILE A 22 -4.14 -8.73 -22.71
N VAL A 23 -2.92 -8.38 -22.27
CA VAL A 23 -2.34 -7.04 -22.46
C VAL A 23 -2.22 -6.69 -23.94
N GLY A 24 -1.76 -7.64 -24.77
CA GLY A 24 -1.67 -7.49 -26.22
C GLY A 24 -3.04 -7.29 -26.90
N GLY A 25 -4.04 -8.06 -26.49
CA GLY A 25 -5.43 -7.89 -26.95
C GLY A 25 -6.00 -6.53 -26.57
N MET A 26 -5.78 -6.07 -25.33
CA MET A 26 -6.30 -4.78 -24.86
C MET A 26 -5.55 -3.59 -25.48
N THR A 27 -4.23 -3.69 -25.67
CA THR A 27 -3.44 -2.65 -26.36
C THR A 27 -3.79 -2.58 -27.84
N ALA A 28 -4.03 -3.71 -28.51
CA ALA A 28 -4.54 -3.73 -29.88
C ALA A 28 -5.92 -3.07 -29.97
N VAL A 29 -6.84 -3.36 -29.03
CA VAL A 29 -8.15 -2.71 -28.97
C VAL A 29 -8.01 -1.20 -28.74
N ALA A 30 -7.17 -0.77 -27.78
CA ALA A 30 -6.95 0.65 -27.49
C ALA A 30 -6.31 1.42 -28.67
N ALA A 31 -5.37 0.77 -29.39
CA ALA A 31 -4.75 1.32 -30.59
C ALA A 31 -5.73 1.42 -31.76
N LEU A 32 -6.62 0.44 -31.91
CA LEU A 32 -7.66 0.41 -32.94
C LEU A 32 -8.81 1.38 -32.65
N THR A 33 -9.04 1.79 -31.40
CA THR A 33 -10.19 2.63 -31.00
C THR A 33 -9.84 4.07 -30.59
N THR A 34 -8.61 4.55 -30.81
CA THR A 34 -8.17 5.93 -30.50
C THR A 34 -8.43 6.37 -29.04
N GLY A 35 -8.51 5.44 -28.08
CA GLY A 35 -8.78 5.75 -26.66
C GLY A 35 -10.21 6.24 -26.36
N LYS A 36 -11.18 6.01 -27.25
CA LYS A 36 -12.57 6.49 -27.11
C LYS A 36 -13.54 5.51 -26.43
N THR A 37 -13.11 4.27 -26.21
CA THR A 37 -13.94 3.18 -25.69
C THR A 37 -13.30 2.59 -24.44
N THR A 38 -14.05 2.55 -23.33
CA THR A 38 -13.63 1.92 -22.08
C THR A 38 -14.64 0.84 -21.67
N VAL A 39 -14.13 -0.25 -21.10
CA VAL A 39 -14.96 -1.29 -20.47
C VAL A 39 -14.98 -1.00 -18.97
N LEU A 40 -16.16 -0.66 -18.44
CA LEU A 40 -16.37 -0.49 -17.02
C LEU A 40 -16.87 -1.82 -16.43
N VAL A 41 -16.13 -2.40 -15.49
CA VAL A 41 -16.56 -3.59 -14.73
C VAL A 41 -16.63 -3.21 -13.25
N GLY A 42 -17.82 -2.82 -12.79
CA GLY A 42 -18.03 -2.41 -11.39
C GLY A 42 -17.25 -1.13 -11.04
N THR A 43 -16.51 -1.16 -9.95
CA THR A 43 -15.69 -0.03 -9.46
C THR A 43 -14.27 -0.01 -10.05
N LEU A 44 -13.93 -0.95 -10.93
CA LEU A 44 -12.60 -1.09 -11.53
C LEU A 44 -12.65 -0.69 -12.99
N ASP A 45 -11.75 0.22 -13.37
CA ASP A 45 -11.66 0.74 -14.71
C ASP A 45 -10.53 0.07 -15.51
N SER A 46 -10.71 -0.03 -16.83
CA SER A 46 -9.77 -0.69 -17.76
C SER A 46 -8.29 -0.28 -17.55
N PRO A 47 -7.93 1.00 -17.28
CA PRO A 47 -6.57 1.41 -16.94
C PRO A 47 -6.01 0.82 -15.64
N GLN A 48 -6.82 0.71 -14.59
CA GLN A 48 -6.40 0.17 -13.29
C GLN A 48 -6.20 -1.35 -13.36
N VAL A 49 -7.12 -2.04 -14.06
CA VAL A 49 -6.99 -3.48 -14.34
C VAL A 49 -5.73 -3.74 -15.18
N MET A 50 -5.44 -2.90 -16.17
CA MET A 50 -4.22 -2.98 -16.97
C MET A 50 -2.96 -2.73 -16.14
N ALA A 51 -2.96 -1.74 -15.26
CA ALA A 51 -1.81 -1.46 -14.40
C ALA A 51 -1.48 -2.63 -13.47
N VAL A 52 -2.50 -3.25 -12.85
CA VAL A 52 -2.34 -4.44 -11.99
C VAL A 52 -1.86 -5.66 -12.78
N LEU A 53 -2.41 -5.90 -13.98
CA LEU A 53 -1.99 -7.01 -14.84
C LEU A 53 -0.54 -6.83 -15.35
N VAL A 54 -0.16 -5.60 -15.72
CA VAL A 54 1.22 -5.28 -16.14
C VAL A 54 2.20 -5.47 -14.98
N LEU A 55 1.83 -5.06 -13.76
CA LEU A 55 2.63 -5.31 -12.56
C LEU A 55 2.82 -6.81 -12.31
N ALA A 56 1.73 -7.58 -12.34
CA ALA A 56 1.78 -9.03 -12.15
C ALA A 56 2.69 -9.71 -13.19
N GLY A 57 2.55 -9.34 -14.48
CA GLY A 57 3.40 -9.85 -15.56
C GLY A 57 4.87 -9.47 -15.41
N ALA A 58 5.18 -8.25 -14.95
CA ALA A 58 6.55 -7.81 -14.70
C ALA A 58 7.20 -8.57 -13.54
N VAL A 59 6.44 -8.82 -12.46
CA VAL A 59 6.89 -9.62 -11.31
C VAL A 59 7.18 -11.07 -11.72
N ASP A 60 6.29 -11.70 -12.49
CA ASP A 60 6.51 -13.06 -12.98
C ASP A 60 7.74 -13.15 -13.91
N ALA A 61 7.90 -12.19 -14.82
CA ALA A 61 9.09 -12.12 -15.69
C ALA A 61 10.38 -11.95 -14.89
N ALA A 62 10.37 -11.11 -13.85
CA ALA A 62 11.52 -10.95 -12.96
C ALA A 62 11.86 -12.26 -12.24
N VAL A 63 10.87 -12.96 -11.69
CA VAL A 63 11.08 -14.27 -11.02
C VAL A 63 11.69 -15.30 -11.97
N VAL A 64 11.25 -15.35 -13.23
CA VAL A 64 11.84 -16.23 -14.26
C VAL A 64 13.29 -15.84 -14.54
N ALA A 65 13.59 -14.56 -14.71
CA ALA A 65 14.97 -14.10 -14.97
C ALA A 65 15.92 -14.32 -13.79
N PHE A 66 15.44 -14.23 -12.55
CA PHE A 66 16.21 -14.60 -11.36
C PHE A 66 16.43 -16.11 -11.24
N SER A 67 15.59 -16.92 -11.89
CA SER A 67 15.72 -18.38 -11.96
C SER A 67 16.72 -18.86 -13.03
N LEU A 68 17.06 -18.02 -14.02
CA LEU A 68 18.06 -18.34 -15.04
C LEU A 68 19.48 -18.33 -14.45
N ARG A 69 20.29 -19.33 -14.83
CA ARG A 69 21.72 -19.42 -14.48
C ARG A 69 22.58 -19.40 -15.75
N GLY A 70 23.46 -18.40 -15.86
CA GLY A 70 24.45 -18.32 -16.94
C GLY A 70 25.65 -19.22 -16.68
N GLN A 71 25.92 -20.16 -17.58
CA GLN A 71 27.05 -21.10 -17.46
C GLN A 71 28.36 -20.52 -18.02
N SER A 72 28.31 -19.61 -19.00
CA SER A 72 29.47 -18.91 -19.59
C SER A 72 29.58 -17.48 -19.08
N ILE A 73 30.76 -16.85 -19.18
CA ILE A 73 31.00 -15.45 -18.75
C ILE A 73 30.08 -14.48 -19.50
N ALA A 74 29.97 -14.62 -20.83
CA ALA A 74 29.02 -13.85 -21.65
C ALA A 74 27.56 -14.12 -21.24
N GLY A 75 27.22 -15.38 -20.91
CA GLY A 75 25.90 -15.74 -20.40
C GLY A 75 25.60 -15.15 -19.01
N ARG A 76 26.60 -15.00 -18.15
CA ARG A 76 26.45 -14.33 -16.84
C ARG A 76 26.21 -12.84 -17.00
N VAL A 77 26.93 -12.18 -17.90
CA VAL A 77 26.71 -10.75 -18.21
C VAL A 77 25.31 -10.54 -18.78
N GLY A 78 24.87 -11.38 -19.71
CA GLY A 78 23.50 -11.32 -20.24
C GLY A 78 22.43 -11.51 -19.17
N VAL A 79 22.57 -12.50 -18.29
CA VAL A 79 21.62 -12.74 -17.18
C VAL A 79 21.57 -11.57 -16.20
N VAL A 80 22.70 -10.94 -15.88
CA VAL A 80 22.75 -9.76 -15.01
C VAL A 80 22.04 -8.57 -15.66
N LEU A 81 22.28 -8.31 -16.95
CA LEU A 81 21.61 -7.25 -17.70
C LEU A 81 20.09 -7.45 -17.76
N THR A 82 19.64 -8.68 -18.04
CA THR A 82 18.22 -9.02 -18.05
C THR A 82 17.56 -8.80 -16.68
N ARG A 83 18.25 -9.13 -15.58
CA ARG A 83 17.74 -8.88 -14.22
C ARG A 83 17.63 -7.40 -13.91
N VAL A 84 18.60 -6.58 -14.30
CA VAL A 84 18.57 -5.13 -14.09
C VAL A 84 17.41 -4.51 -14.87
N ILE A 85 17.24 -4.88 -16.14
CA ILE A 85 16.15 -4.38 -16.99
C ILE A 85 14.79 -4.76 -16.41
N LEU A 86 14.58 -6.02 -16.02
CA LEU A 86 13.30 -6.48 -15.48
C LEU A 86 13.01 -5.93 -14.08
N SER A 87 14.03 -5.75 -13.24
CA SER A 87 13.85 -5.09 -11.94
C SER A 87 13.45 -3.63 -12.12
N GLY A 88 14.06 -2.94 -13.08
CA GLY A 88 13.66 -1.58 -13.48
C GLY A 88 12.21 -1.53 -13.97
N ALA A 89 11.79 -2.50 -14.79
CA ALA A 89 10.41 -2.60 -15.27
C ALA A 89 9.39 -2.80 -14.13
N VAL A 90 9.72 -3.61 -13.11
CA VAL A 90 8.89 -3.78 -11.91
C VAL A 90 8.76 -2.48 -11.12
N VAL A 91 9.84 -1.73 -10.96
CA VAL A 91 9.81 -0.43 -10.26
C VAL A 91 8.95 0.59 -10.99
N VAL A 92 9.08 0.69 -12.32
CA VAL A 92 8.28 1.60 -13.15
C VAL A 92 6.81 1.20 -13.15
N ALA A 93 6.50 -0.09 -13.29
CA ALA A 93 5.13 -0.59 -13.19
C ALA A 93 4.53 -0.37 -11.78
N GLY A 94 5.33 -0.58 -10.74
CA GLY A 94 4.95 -0.32 -9.34
C GLY A 94 4.63 1.15 -9.08
N ALA A 95 5.44 2.07 -9.61
CA ALA A 95 5.17 3.50 -9.55
C ALA A 95 3.88 3.87 -10.32
N GLY A 96 3.63 3.23 -11.47
CA GLY A 96 2.40 3.40 -12.23
C GLY A 96 1.15 2.93 -11.48
N VAL A 97 1.22 1.78 -10.79
CA VAL A 97 0.13 1.29 -9.92
C VAL A 97 -0.08 2.22 -8.72
N LEU A 98 1.00 2.66 -8.07
CA LEU A 98 0.94 3.59 -6.94
C LEU A 98 0.24 4.89 -7.33
N LEU A 99 0.61 5.47 -8.48
CA LEU A 99 -0.05 6.66 -9.02
C LEU A 99 -1.52 6.39 -9.36
N ALA A 100 -1.84 5.22 -9.92
CA ALA A 100 -3.23 4.83 -10.21
C ALA A 100 -4.09 4.58 -8.96
N THR A 101 -3.49 4.19 -7.83
CA THR A 101 -4.18 4.04 -6.54
C THR A 101 -4.43 5.36 -5.80
N LEU A 102 -3.69 6.41 -6.16
CA LEU A 102 -3.92 7.76 -5.63
C LEU A 102 -5.08 8.48 -6.33
N SER A 103 -5.53 7.97 -7.48
CA SER A 103 -6.68 8.49 -8.21
C SER A 103 -7.97 7.82 -7.72
N THR A 104 -8.85 8.58 -7.06
CA THR A 104 -10.20 8.06 -6.77
C THR A 104 -11.04 8.20 -8.04
N THR A 105 -11.55 7.06 -8.51
CA THR A 105 -12.46 7.00 -9.65
C THR A 105 -13.85 6.69 -9.12
N VAL A 106 -14.81 7.56 -9.42
CA VAL A 106 -16.22 7.39 -9.06
C VAL A 106 -17.05 7.34 -10.33
N VAL A 107 -18.01 6.42 -10.35
CA VAL A 107 -18.91 6.21 -11.48
C VAL A 107 -20.33 6.45 -10.99
N SER A 108 -20.97 7.48 -11.54
CA SER A 108 -22.32 7.91 -11.16
C SER A 108 -23.25 7.88 -12.37
N THR A 109 -24.49 7.45 -12.19
CA THR A 109 -25.53 7.60 -13.22
C THR A 109 -25.90 9.06 -13.35
N LEU A 110 -26.03 9.56 -14.58
CA LEU A 110 -26.46 10.93 -14.83
C LEU A 110 -27.99 11.01 -14.78
N VAL A 111 -28.51 11.65 -13.75
CA VAL A 111 -29.96 11.87 -13.54
C VAL A 111 -30.30 13.30 -13.93
N ASP A 112 -31.36 13.50 -14.73
CA ASP A 112 -31.75 14.85 -15.13
C ASP A 112 -32.40 15.68 -14.00
N ASP A 113 -32.66 16.97 -14.24
CA ASP A 113 -33.33 17.87 -13.28
C ASP A 113 -34.76 17.38 -12.94
N ASP A 114 -35.39 16.60 -13.83
CA ASP A 114 -36.73 16.01 -13.62
C ASP A 114 -36.66 14.67 -12.86
N GLY A 115 -35.47 14.19 -12.50
CA GLY A 115 -35.27 12.94 -11.76
C GLY A 115 -35.33 11.68 -12.64
N CYS A 116 -35.09 11.79 -13.94
CA CYS A 116 -35.08 10.68 -14.89
C CYS A 116 -33.66 10.23 -15.24
N ASP A 117 -33.49 8.93 -15.46
CA ASP A 117 -32.25 8.41 -16.04
C ASP A 117 -32.06 8.92 -17.48
N THR A 118 -30.90 9.50 -17.75
CA THR A 118 -30.52 10.00 -19.08
C THR A 118 -29.89 8.92 -19.97
N GLY A 119 -29.53 7.76 -19.40
CA GLY A 119 -28.78 6.69 -20.06
C GLY A 119 -27.28 6.98 -20.20
N TYR A 120 -26.81 8.08 -19.61
CA TYR A 120 -25.39 8.42 -19.52
C TYR A 120 -24.84 8.06 -18.14
N VAL A 121 -23.57 7.66 -18.14
CA VAL A 121 -22.81 7.43 -16.92
C VAL A 121 -21.68 8.45 -16.90
N VAL A 122 -21.47 9.08 -15.74
CA VAL A 122 -20.36 10.00 -15.51
C VAL A 122 -19.28 9.28 -14.74
N ARG A 123 -18.06 9.39 -15.24
CA ARG A 123 -16.85 8.93 -14.59
C ARG A 123 -16.08 10.14 -14.11
N GLU A 124 -15.88 10.25 -12.81
CA GLU A 124 -15.08 11.30 -12.20
C GLU A 124 -13.75 10.72 -11.75
N GLU A 125 -12.66 11.35 -12.17
CA GLU A 125 -11.29 11.00 -11.76
C GLU A 125 -10.69 12.20 -11.03
N THR A 126 -10.24 11.99 -9.80
CA THR A 126 -9.38 12.93 -9.09
C THR A 126 -7.91 12.62 -9.32
N HIS A 127 -7.16 13.70 -9.47
CA HIS A 127 -5.71 13.74 -9.47
C HIS A 127 -5.28 14.73 -8.39
N TRP A 128 -3.99 14.71 -8.04
CA TRP A 128 -3.43 15.43 -6.88
C TRP A 128 -3.77 16.95 -6.80
N LEU A 129 -4.15 17.58 -7.91
CA LEU A 129 -4.50 19.01 -7.99
C LEU A 129 -5.66 19.31 -8.98
N SER A 130 -6.37 18.31 -9.47
CA SER A 130 -7.45 18.52 -10.44
C SER A 130 -8.39 17.33 -10.47
N SER A 131 -9.57 17.51 -11.04
CA SER A 131 -10.47 16.40 -11.33
C SER A 131 -11.09 16.56 -12.71
N SER A 132 -11.46 15.45 -13.32
CA SER A 132 -12.14 15.45 -14.60
C SER A 132 -13.37 14.57 -14.55
N SER A 133 -14.48 15.05 -15.09
CA SER A 133 -15.73 14.31 -15.20
C SER A 133 -15.97 13.98 -16.67
N THR A 134 -15.93 12.71 -17.04
CA THR A 134 -16.15 12.24 -18.40
C THR A 134 -17.49 11.54 -18.52
N LEU A 135 -18.32 12.00 -19.45
CA LEU A 135 -19.61 11.39 -19.76
C LEU A 135 -19.43 10.27 -20.77
N TYR A 136 -19.98 9.10 -20.46
CA TYR A 136 -20.01 7.93 -21.31
C TYR A 136 -21.45 7.59 -21.68
N ARG A 137 -21.68 7.40 -22.99
CA ARG A 137 -22.88 6.74 -23.49
C ARG A 137 -22.68 5.24 -23.34
N MET A 138 -23.54 4.58 -22.58
CA MET A 138 -23.46 3.14 -22.38
C MET A 138 -24.23 2.39 -23.47
N ASP A 139 -23.56 1.45 -24.13
CA ASP A 139 -24.13 0.48 -25.05
C ASP A 139 -23.88 -0.93 -24.49
N GLY A 140 -24.79 -1.37 -23.60
CA GLY A 140 -24.57 -2.57 -22.79
C GLY A 140 -23.47 -2.35 -21.74
N LEU A 141 -22.43 -3.19 -21.76
CA LEU A 141 -21.27 -3.09 -20.86
C LEU A 141 -20.17 -2.15 -21.38
N VAL A 142 -20.34 -1.56 -22.57
CA VAL A 142 -19.31 -0.73 -23.23
C VAL A 142 -19.72 0.74 -23.16
N GLY A 143 -18.81 1.58 -22.65
CA GLY A 143 -18.98 3.04 -22.62
C GLY A 143 -18.27 3.71 -23.81
N THR A 144 -18.99 4.54 -24.57
CA THR A 144 -18.40 5.44 -25.57
C THR A 144 -18.34 6.85 -25.02
N ARG A 145 -17.16 7.48 -25.02
CA ARG A 145 -17.01 8.85 -24.52
C ARG A 145 -17.87 9.82 -25.33
N ALA A 146 -18.74 10.56 -24.65
CA ALA A 146 -19.61 11.57 -25.24
C ALA A 146 -19.11 13.00 -24.98
N ALA A 147 -18.60 13.27 -23.77
CA ALA A 147 -18.15 14.60 -23.36
C ALA A 147 -17.17 14.50 -22.18
N THR A 148 -16.41 15.57 -21.95
CA THR A 148 -15.53 15.72 -20.78
C THR A 148 -15.66 17.13 -20.20
N LEU A 149 -15.75 17.22 -18.88
CA LEU A 149 -15.71 18.44 -18.08
C LEU A 149 -14.42 18.41 -17.23
N SER A 150 -13.78 19.56 -17.07
CA SER A 150 -12.60 19.74 -16.22
C SER A 150 -13.01 20.54 -14.98
N ASN A 151 -12.61 20.08 -13.80
CA ASN A 151 -12.87 20.72 -12.51
C ASN A 151 -11.52 21.01 -11.82
N PRO A 152 -11.21 22.28 -11.49
CA PRO A 152 -9.89 22.68 -10.99
C PRO A 152 -9.64 22.26 -9.53
N ASP A 153 -10.69 22.07 -8.71
CA ASP A 153 -10.54 21.93 -7.24
C ASP A 153 -10.56 20.48 -6.73
N ALA A 154 -10.25 19.50 -7.59
CA ALA A 154 -10.41 18.07 -7.28
C ALA A 154 -11.83 17.68 -6.78
N ALA A 155 -12.84 18.53 -7.03
CA ALA A 155 -14.23 18.29 -6.66
C ALA A 155 -14.86 17.17 -7.49
N MET A 156 -15.78 16.42 -6.90
CA MET A 156 -16.54 15.36 -7.58
C MET A 156 -18.03 15.75 -7.68
N PRO A 157 -18.38 16.79 -8.46
CA PRO A 157 -19.72 17.36 -8.46
C PRO A 157 -20.82 16.36 -8.85
N PHE A 158 -20.54 15.34 -9.66
CA PHE A 158 -21.55 14.35 -10.04
C PHE A 158 -21.77 13.29 -8.95
N HIS A 159 -20.73 12.97 -8.18
CA HIS A 159 -20.83 12.19 -6.94
C HIS A 159 -21.54 12.94 -5.83
N ASP A 160 -21.27 14.23 -5.70
CA ASP A 160 -21.80 15.09 -4.64
C ASP A 160 -23.23 15.57 -4.92
N GLY A 161 -23.70 15.40 -6.16
CA GLY A 161 -25.03 15.86 -6.60
C GLY A 161 -25.06 17.34 -6.99
N GLU A 162 -23.91 18.02 -7.03
CA GLU A 162 -23.69 19.43 -7.35
C GLU A 162 -23.58 19.70 -8.87
N TYR A 163 -24.50 19.11 -9.63
CA TYR A 163 -24.58 19.27 -11.09
C TYR A 163 -26.01 19.61 -11.52
N ALA A 164 -26.15 20.12 -12.74
CA ALA A 164 -27.43 20.43 -13.37
C ALA A 164 -27.49 19.80 -14.76
N VAL A 165 -28.67 19.30 -15.11
CA VAL A 165 -28.93 18.67 -16.40
C VAL A 165 -30.27 19.15 -16.92
N THR A 166 -30.20 20.08 -17.87
CA THR A 166 -31.41 20.65 -18.50
C THR A 166 -31.61 20.06 -19.89
N THR A 167 -32.86 19.77 -20.25
CA THR A 167 -33.19 19.37 -21.62
C THR A 167 -33.55 20.60 -22.45
N GLN A 168 -32.89 20.79 -23.59
CA GLN A 168 -33.24 21.83 -24.57
C GLN A 168 -33.14 21.27 -26.00
N ASN A 169 -34.23 21.36 -26.78
CA ASN A 169 -34.28 20.98 -28.20
C ASN A 169 -33.71 19.57 -28.50
N GLY A 170 -34.04 18.58 -27.67
CA GLY A 170 -33.54 17.20 -27.85
C GLY A 170 -32.06 16.99 -27.46
N THR A 171 -31.47 17.96 -26.78
CA THR A 171 -30.10 17.91 -26.25
C THR A 171 -30.13 18.06 -24.74
N LEU A 172 -29.26 17.34 -24.04
CA LEU A 172 -29.01 17.50 -22.61
C LEU A 172 -27.85 18.48 -22.44
N ARG A 173 -28.06 19.54 -21.66
CA ARG A 173 -27.02 20.47 -21.22
C ARG A 173 -26.62 20.12 -19.81
N VAL A 174 -25.37 19.69 -19.66
CA VAL A 174 -24.81 19.18 -18.41
C VAL A 174 -23.77 20.17 -17.90
N SER A 175 -23.94 20.65 -16.69
CA SER A 175 -22.98 21.55 -16.01
C SER A 175 -22.75 21.12 -14.58
N SER A 176 -21.57 21.39 -14.04
CA SER A 176 -21.26 21.32 -12.61
C SER A 176 -20.94 22.70 -12.06
N ALA A 177 -21.13 22.91 -10.75
CA ALA A 177 -20.78 24.16 -10.09
C ALA A 177 -19.27 24.49 -10.19
N SER A 178 -18.43 23.47 -10.33
CA SER A 178 -16.98 23.52 -10.39
C SER A 178 -16.39 23.53 -11.82
N ALA A 179 -17.21 23.47 -12.88
CA ALA A 179 -16.67 23.38 -14.24
C ALA A 179 -16.20 24.75 -14.79
N GLU A 180 -14.94 24.84 -15.21
CA GLU A 180 -14.38 26.06 -15.83
C GLU A 180 -14.92 26.31 -17.25
N ASN A 181 -15.24 25.25 -17.99
CA ASN A 181 -15.57 25.33 -19.41
C ASN A 181 -17.08 25.53 -19.70
N GLY A 182 -17.90 25.76 -18.67
CA GLY A 182 -19.35 25.91 -18.81
C GLY A 182 -20.08 24.61 -19.17
N PRO A 183 -21.39 24.67 -19.48
CA PRO A 183 -22.21 23.49 -19.75
C PRO A 183 -21.79 22.79 -21.05
N VAL A 184 -21.72 21.45 -21.02
CA VAL A 184 -21.50 20.61 -22.20
C VAL A 184 -22.82 20.06 -22.71
N ALA A 185 -22.96 20.01 -24.04
CA ALA A 185 -24.15 19.53 -24.71
C ALA A 185 -23.96 18.09 -25.23
N VAL A 186 -24.85 17.17 -24.83
CA VAL A 186 -24.89 15.79 -25.33
C VAL A 186 -26.28 15.45 -25.87
N PRO A 187 -26.41 14.62 -26.93
CA PRO A 187 -27.73 14.26 -27.46
C PRO A 187 -28.62 13.58 -26.42
N LYS A 188 -29.92 13.90 -26.38
CA LYS A 188 -30.86 13.15 -25.54
C LYS A 188 -31.04 11.75 -26.11
N LEU A 189 -30.80 10.73 -25.30
CA LEU A 189 -31.01 9.33 -25.69
C LEU A 189 -32.50 8.99 -25.63
N LYS A 190 -32.93 8.04 -26.46
CA LYS A 190 -34.28 7.48 -26.32
C LYS A 190 -34.36 6.73 -24.98
N PRO A 191 -35.44 6.89 -24.20
CA PRO A 191 -35.54 6.27 -22.89
C PRO A 191 -35.39 4.74 -23.00
N ARG A 192 -34.41 4.18 -22.29
CA ARG A 192 -34.35 2.74 -22.00
C ARG A 192 -35.21 2.53 -20.75
N ALA A 193 -36.53 2.44 -20.93
CA ALA A 193 -37.53 2.49 -19.86
C ALA A 193 -37.55 3.82 -19.09
N ALA A 194 -38.75 4.23 -18.67
CA ALA A 194 -38.98 5.50 -17.98
C ALA A 194 -38.71 5.34 -16.48
N ASP A 195 -37.45 5.15 -16.10
CA ASP A 195 -37.02 5.15 -14.70
C ASP A 195 -36.85 6.61 -14.24
N CYS A 196 -37.98 7.26 -14.05
CA CYS A 196 -38.09 8.59 -13.45
C CYS A 196 -38.46 8.48 -11.97
N GLY A 197 -38.14 9.50 -11.18
CA GLY A 197 -38.25 9.49 -9.71
C GLY A 197 -36.97 9.03 -9.00
N LEU A 198 -35.86 8.98 -9.73
CA LEU A 198 -34.53 8.77 -9.17
C LEU A 198 -34.11 10.03 -8.39
N LYS A 199 -33.56 9.81 -7.20
CA LYS A 199 -32.87 10.87 -6.47
C LYS A 199 -31.43 10.94 -6.95
N ARG A 200 -30.91 12.15 -7.03
CA ARG A 200 -29.47 12.35 -7.25
C ARG A 200 -28.68 11.72 -6.12
N PRO A 201 -27.44 11.29 -6.41
CA PRO A 201 -26.47 11.00 -5.36
C PRO A 201 -26.44 12.18 -4.38
N THR A 202 -26.58 11.87 -3.10
CA THR A 202 -26.32 12.82 -2.01
C THR A 202 -25.12 12.24 -1.30
N TYR A 203 -23.93 12.74 -1.61
CA TYR A 203 -22.76 12.38 -0.85
C TYR A 203 -22.91 12.96 0.55
N GLN A 204 -23.06 12.08 1.54
CA GLN A 204 -22.70 12.41 2.91
C GLN A 204 -21.24 12.02 3.07
N ALA A 205 -20.38 13.02 3.32
CA ALA A 205 -19.04 12.73 3.80
C ALA A 205 -19.14 11.71 4.94
N ALA A 206 -18.42 10.60 4.81
CA ALA A 206 -18.26 9.70 5.93
C ALA A 206 -17.84 10.56 7.13
N PRO A 207 -18.45 10.39 8.32
CA PRO A 207 -17.98 11.09 9.51
C PRO A 207 -16.46 10.97 9.53
N PRO A 208 -15.70 12.07 9.75
CA PRO A 208 -14.26 11.99 9.80
C PRO A 208 -13.91 10.80 10.70
N ALA A 209 -13.10 9.87 10.18
CA ALA A 209 -12.66 8.74 10.98
C ALA A 209 -12.24 9.30 12.34
N PRO A 210 -12.74 8.75 13.46
CA PRO A 210 -12.49 9.35 14.77
C PRO A 210 -10.99 9.57 14.86
N THR A 211 -10.58 10.84 15.02
CA THR A 211 -9.18 11.17 15.25
C THR A 211 -8.74 10.26 16.38
N PRO A 212 -7.74 9.38 16.17
CA PRO A 212 -7.30 8.49 17.22
C PRO A 212 -7.02 9.37 18.43
N THR A 213 -7.76 9.14 19.51
CA THR A 213 -7.52 9.87 20.75
C THR A 213 -6.05 9.64 21.06
N PRO A 214 -5.21 10.70 21.16
CA PRO A 214 -3.81 10.52 21.50
C PRO A 214 -3.77 9.68 22.77
N ALA A 215 -3.15 8.51 22.71
CA ALA A 215 -2.93 7.72 23.91
C ALA A 215 -2.24 8.63 24.92
N ALA A 216 -2.64 8.54 26.20
CA ALA A 216 -2.02 9.35 27.24
C ALA A 216 -0.49 9.18 27.13
N PRO A 217 0.28 10.29 27.17
CA PRO A 217 1.72 10.22 27.01
C PRO A 217 2.29 9.25 28.07
N ILE A 218 3.10 8.29 27.61
CA ILE A 218 3.70 7.34 28.54
C ILE A 218 4.64 8.08 29.50
N THR A 219 4.50 7.78 30.79
CA THR A 219 5.39 8.30 31.82
C THR A 219 6.69 7.52 31.86
N LEU A 220 7.79 8.16 32.27
CA LEU A 220 9.07 7.49 32.44
C LEU A 220 8.97 6.26 33.37
N ASP A 221 8.22 6.37 34.48
CA ASP A 221 8.03 5.27 35.42
C ASP A 221 7.31 4.06 34.80
N ARG A 222 6.32 4.30 33.91
CA ARG A 222 5.65 3.21 33.20
C ARG A 222 6.59 2.54 32.19
N ALA A 223 7.40 3.33 31.49
CA ALA A 223 8.40 2.78 30.57
C ALA A 223 9.51 2.01 31.31
N GLU A 224 9.87 2.40 32.53
CA GLU A 224 10.83 1.66 33.37
C GLU A 224 10.29 0.32 33.88
N ALA A 225 8.99 0.26 34.19
CA ALA A 225 8.33 -1.00 34.51
C ALA A 225 8.43 -1.97 33.31
N GLU A 226 8.20 -1.47 32.10
CA GLU A 226 8.33 -2.26 30.87
C GLU A 226 9.78 -2.69 30.58
N VAL A 227 10.77 -1.80 30.78
CA VAL A 227 12.20 -2.17 30.68
C VAL A 227 12.53 -3.32 31.64
N THR A 228 11.98 -3.28 32.86
CA THR A 228 12.20 -4.31 33.88
C THR A 228 11.55 -5.63 33.48
N GLU A 229 10.32 -5.58 32.97
CA GLU A 229 9.60 -6.75 32.49
C GLU A 229 10.28 -7.39 31.27
N MET A 230 10.68 -6.58 30.29
CA MET A 230 11.38 -7.03 29.09
C MET A 230 12.72 -7.68 29.42
N TYR A 231 13.45 -7.14 30.42
CA TYR A 231 14.67 -7.76 30.94
C TYR A 231 14.40 -9.12 31.61
N ALA A 232 13.36 -9.20 32.45
CA ALA A 232 12.96 -10.44 33.11
C ALA A 232 12.57 -11.54 32.11
N ARG A 233 11.78 -11.20 31.08
CA ARG A 233 11.40 -12.11 29.98
C ARG A 233 12.60 -12.58 29.19
N THR A 234 13.53 -11.67 28.88
CA THR A 234 14.79 -12.01 28.19
C THR A 234 15.58 -13.03 28.99
N ARG A 235 15.76 -12.81 30.30
CA ARG A 235 16.45 -13.78 31.18
C ARG A 235 15.75 -15.12 31.27
N ALA A 236 14.42 -15.13 31.38
CA ALA A 236 13.64 -16.36 31.48
C ALA A 236 13.73 -17.23 30.21
N SER A 237 13.95 -16.61 29.04
CA SER A 237 14.03 -17.32 27.75
C SER A 237 15.30 -18.20 27.61
N VAL A 238 16.34 -17.95 28.41
CA VAL A 238 17.65 -18.60 28.31
C VAL A 238 18.09 -19.16 29.67
N ALA A 239 17.58 -20.34 30.02
CA ALA A 239 17.94 -21.04 31.25
C ALA A 239 19.46 -21.27 31.35
N GLY A 240 20.07 -20.87 32.46
CA GLY A 240 21.51 -21.00 32.71
C GLY A 240 22.37 -19.86 32.14
N ALA A 241 21.78 -18.86 31.51
CA ALA A 241 22.50 -17.66 31.10
C ALA A 241 23.03 -16.89 32.32
N HIS A 242 24.29 -16.45 32.25
CA HIS A 242 24.93 -15.65 33.29
C HIS A 242 25.66 -14.46 32.66
N GLY A 243 25.74 -13.35 33.41
CA GLY A 243 26.48 -12.16 32.98
C GLY A 243 27.99 -12.39 32.96
N ALA A 244 28.72 -11.67 32.10
CA ALA A 244 30.18 -11.80 31.99
C ALA A 244 30.92 -11.51 33.31
N ALA A 245 30.32 -10.76 34.23
CA ALA A 245 30.86 -10.42 35.55
C ALA A 245 30.08 -11.05 36.73
N GLY A 246 29.15 -11.99 36.48
CA GLY A 246 28.16 -12.40 37.49
C GLY A 246 27.16 -11.29 37.85
N GLU A 247 27.25 -10.14 37.19
CA GLU A 247 26.37 -9.00 37.37
C GLU A 247 24.96 -9.33 36.91
N THR A 248 24.01 -9.03 37.79
CA THR A 248 22.59 -9.04 37.49
C THR A 248 22.13 -7.59 37.65
N PRO A 249 22.04 -6.78 36.58
CA PRO A 249 21.53 -5.42 36.72
C PRO A 249 20.14 -5.46 37.37
N THR A 250 20.03 -4.84 38.54
CA THR A 250 18.83 -4.87 39.38
C THR A 250 17.87 -3.71 39.09
N ALA A 251 18.35 -2.66 38.42
CA ALA A 251 17.55 -1.49 38.08
C ALA A 251 18.06 -0.80 36.79
N PRO A 252 17.18 -0.13 36.03
CA PRO A 252 17.58 0.74 34.92
C PRO A 252 18.41 1.93 35.39
N THR A 253 19.43 2.28 34.62
CA THR A 253 20.19 3.53 34.80
C THR A 253 19.49 4.66 34.05
N ARG A 254 19.07 5.70 34.78
CA ARG A 254 18.55 6.95 34.19
C ARG A 254 19.70 7.81 33.65
N THR A 255 19.50 8.39 32.48
CA THR A 255 20.40 9.37 31.85
C THR A 255 19.57 10.54 31.36
N GLU A 256 19.99 11.76 31.68
CA GLU A 256 19.33 12.97 31.20
C GLU A 256 19.47 13.08 29.67
N CYS A 257 18.36 13.32 28.97
CA CYS A 257 18.40 13.64 27.55
C CYS A 257 18.45 15.15 27.34
N ASP A 258 17.63 15.88 28.10
CA ASP A 258 17.62 17.33 28.19
C ASP A 258 17.18 17.78 29.60
N SER A 259 16.91 19.08 29.77
CA SER A 259 16.50 19.70 31.04
C SER A 259 15.19 19.18 31.63
N SER A 260 14.35 18.52 30.83
CA SER A 260 12.99 18.10 31.18
C SER A 260 12.70 16.63 30.88
N THR A 261 13.57 15.96 30.13
CA THR A 261 13.42 14.56 29.73
C THR A 261 14.58 13.70 30.20
N ALA A 262 14.31 12.41 30.39
CA ALA A 262 15.31 11.41 30.71
C ALA A 262 15.01 10.12 29.95
N ARG A 263 16.04 9.30 29.78
CA ARG A 263 15.94 7.93 29.28
C ARG A 263 16.44 6.96 30.33
N SER A 264 15.86 5.78 30.37
CA SER A 264 16.30 4.69 31.26
C SER A 264 16.83 3.53 30.43
N SER A 265 17.96 2.96 30.84
CA SER A 265 18.56 1.86 30.10
C SER A 265 19.18 0.79 30.99
N VAL A 266 19.12 -0.45 30.53
CA VAL A 266 19.79 -1.61 31.12
C VAL A 266 20.68 -2.21 30.04
N THR A 267 22.00 -2.20 30.29
CA THR A 267 22.99 -2.85 29.42
C THR A 267 23.50 -4.09 30.11
N PHE A 268 23.56 -5.20 29.38
CA PHE A 268 23.99 -6.48 29.93
C PHE A 268 24.66 -7.35 28.85
N THR A 269 25.48 -8.27 29.32
CA THR A 269 26.09 -9.33 28.52
C THR A 269 25.58 -10.68 29.00
N LEU A 270 25.44 -11.64 28.09
CA LEU A 270 25.05 -13.02 28.43
C LEU A 270 26.05 -14.01 27.83
N ALA A 271 26.53 -14.92 28.66
CA ALA A 271 27.15 -16.17 28.23
C ALA A 271 26.11 -17.29 28.30
N THR A 272 26.01 -18.07 27.23
CA THR A 272 25.15 -19.25 27.17
C THR A 272 25.90 -20.44 26.57
N PRO A 273 25.46 -21.68 26.80
CA PRO A 273 26.08 -22.87 26.20
C PRO A 273 26.01 -22.89 24.67
N ASP A 274 24.98 -22.26 24.09
CA ASP A 274 24.80 -22.08 22.65
C ASP A 274 24.17 -20.69 22.43
N ASN A 275 25.03 -19.73 22.08
CA ASN A 275 24.59 -18.35 21.92
C ASN A 275 23.67 -18.18 20.70
N ALA A 276 23.88 -18.91 19.61
CA ALA A 276 23.04 -18.80 18.43
C ALA A 276 21.61 -19.30 18.72
N ALA A 277 21.48 -20.45 19.39
CA ALA A 277 20.18 -20.97 19.82
C ALA A 277 19.52 -20.06 20.87
N SER A 278 20.32 -19.45 21.76
CA SER A 278 19.83 -18.54 22.79
C SER A 278 19.30 -17.22 22.20
N VAL A 279 20.00 -16.62 21.24
CA VAL A 279 19.52 -15.44 20.50
C VAL A 279 18.21 -15.75 19.79
N ALA A 280 18.08 -16.91 19.13
CA ALA A 280 16.83 -17.30 18.48
C ALA A 280 15.66 -17.43 19.47
N LYS A 281 15.89 -17.98 20.67
CA LYS A 281 14.86 -18.08 21.73
C LYS A 281 14.46 -16.73 22.31
N ILE A 282 15.44 -15.86 22.52
CA ILE A 282 15.22 -14.48 22.98
C ILE A 282 14.33 -13.75 21.98
N LEU A 283 14.68 -13.79 20.69
CA LEU A 283 13.90 -13.15 19.62
C LEU A 283 12.47 -13.73 19.53
N ALA A 284 12.32 -15.05 19.60
CA ALA A 284 11.01 -15.69 19.56
C ALA A 284 10.13 -15.32 20.78
N THR A 285 10.73 -15.14 21.95
CA THR A 285 10.02 -14.70 23.16
C THR A 285 9.49 -13.27 23.00
N TRP A 286 10.24 -12.40 22.33
CA TRP A 286 9.82 -11.04 22.04
C TRP A 286 8.72 -10.98 20.97
N ASP A 287 8.87 -11.76 19.91
CA ASP A 287 7.86 -11.85 18.85
C ASP A 287 6.53 -12.36 19.44
N ALA A 288 6.57 -13.31 20.40
CA ALA A 288 5.38 -13.78 21.12
C ALA A 288 4.78 -12.75 22.09
N ALA A 289 5.57 -11.79 22.57
CA ALA A 289 5.12 -10.70 23.44
C ALA A 289 4.56 -9.51 22.65
N GLY A 290 4.64 -9.54 21.30
CA GLY A 290 4.06 -8.52 20.42
C GLY A 290 5.01 -7.36 20.08
N TYR A 291 6.29 -7.44 20.42
CA TYR A 291 7.25 -6.39 20.07
C TYR A 291 7.50 -6.35 18.55
N GLU A 292 7.47 -5.16 17.97
CA GLU A 292 7.69 -4.97 16.55
C GLU A 292 9.16 -5.12 16.16
N ARG A 293 9.39 -5.62 14.95
CA ARG A 293 10.71 -5.88 14.41
C ARG A 293 11.24 -4.66 13.66
N ASP A 294 12.43 -4.22 14.05
CA ASP A 294 13.27 -3.32 13.26
C ASP A 294 14.62 -4.00 12.95
N ARG A 295 15.17 -3.74 11.78
CA ARG A 295 16.48 -4.25 11.34
C ARG A 295 17.37 -3.08 10.94
N ALA A 296 18.29 -2.71 11.82
CA ALA A 296 19.48 -1.95 11.43
C ALA A 296 20.59 -2.93 11.00
N ILE A 297 21.46 -2.51 10.08
CA ILE A 297 22.58 -3.33 9.60
C ILE A 297 23.39 -3.81 10.82
N GLN A 298 23.46 -5.14 11.02
CA GLN A 298 24.17 -5.85 12.11
C GLN A 298 23.56 -5.78 13.53
N LEU A 299 22.34 -5.26 13.71
CA LEU A 299 21.65 -5.23 15.00
C LEU A 299 20.21 -5.74 14.86
N ASP A 300 19.82 -6.68 15.71
CA ASP A 300 18.41 -7.02 15.88
C ASP A 300 17.79 -6.05 16.89
N ILE A 301 16.77 -5.31 16.44
CA ILE A 301 16.06 -4.34 17.26
C ILE A 301 14.62 -4.81 17.44
N ARG A 302 14.10 -4.69 18.66
CA ARG A 302 12.68 -4.82 18.98
C ARG A 302 12.18 -3.56 19.67
N PHE A 303 10.94 -3.21 19.37
CA PHE A 303 10.31 -2.02 19.92
C PHE A 303 8.90 -2.34 20.42
N ASP A 304 8.55 -1.77 21.56
CA ASP A 304 7.18 -1.73 22.04
C ASP A 304 6.47 -0.50 21.48
N PRO A 305 5.46 -0.67 20.60
CA PRO A 305 4.73 0.45 20.00
C PRO A 305 3.97 1.30 21.02
N GLU A 306 3.63 0.75 22.20
CA GLU A 306 2.90 1.47 23.23
C GLU A 306 3.85 2.21 24.18
N SER A 307 4.91 1.55 24.63
CA SER A 307 5.77 2.12 25.68
C SER A 307 6.99 2.88 25.19
N THR A 308 7.25 2.86 23.89
CA THR A 308 8.45 3.41 23.27
C THR A 308 9.77 2.80 23.77
N VAL A 309 9.69 1.65 24.44
CA VAL A 309 10.86 0.88 24.88
C VAL A 309 11.46 0.15 23.68
N SER A 310 12.77 0.28 23.52
CA SER A 310 13.54 -0.42 22.50
C SER A 310 14.55 -1.36 23.13
N LEU A 311 14.73 -2.51 22.50
CA LEU A 311 15.76 -3.47 22.85
C LEU A 311 16.65 -3.72 21.65
N ARG A 312 17.94 -3.52 21.85
CA ARG A 312 18.97 -3.76 20.85
C ARG A 312 19.80 -4.96 21.28
N LEU A 313 19.90 -5.95 20.40
CA LEU A 313 20.72 -7.13 20.61
C LEU A 313 21.79 -7.19 19.52
N ALA A 314 23.04 -7.29 19.96
CA ALA A 314 24.22 -7.47 19.15
C ALA A 314 24.87 -8.79 19.53
N ASP A 315 24.73 -9.80 18.67
CA ASP A 315 25.50 -11.02 18.81
C ASP A 315 26.95 -10.76 18.35
N ARG A 316 27.88 -10.71 19.31
CA ARG A 316 29.33 -10.57 19.07
C ARG A 316 30.10 -11.84 19.43
N THR A 317 29.43 -12.98 19.41
CA THR A 317 30.00 -14.25 19.84
C THR A 317 31.20 -14.69 19.03
N THR A 318 31.27 -14.28 17.76
CA THR A 318 32.43 -14.48 16.88
C THR A 318 33.64 -13.63 17.26
N ILE A 319 33.48 -12.64 18.13
CA ILE A 319 34.51 -11.71 18.59
C ILE A 319 34.93 -12.05 20.02
N ASP A 320 34.00 -12.10 20.96
CA ASP A 320 34.29 -12.25 22.41
C ASP A 320 33.53 -13.37 23.11
N GLY A 321 32.69 -14.12 22.39
CA GLY A 321 31.92 -15.23 22.94
C GLY A 321 30.66 -14.84 23.73
N PHE A 322 30.27 -13.56 23.74
CA PHE A 322 29.10 -13.06 24.47
C PHE A 322 28.03 -12.47 23.57
N ILE A 323 26.79 -12.55 24.05
CA ILE A 323 25.66 -11.78 23.52
C ILE A 323 25.63 -10.43 24.25
N HIS A 324 25.60 -9.32 23.51
CA HIS A 324 25.52 -7.98 24.07
C HIS A 324 24.12 -7.42 23.84
N ALA A 325 23.48 -6.90 24.88
CA ALA A 325 22.15 -6.34 24.77
C ALA A 325 21.99 -5.05 25.57
N THR A 326 21.16 -4.15 25.04
CA THR A 326 20.76 -2.91 25.69
C THR A 326 19.26 -2.72 25.54
N ILE A 327 18.56 -2.65 26.67
CA ILE A 327 17.16 -2.20 26.73
C ILE A 327 17.18 -0.72 27.07
N ALA A 328 16.44 0.11 26.34
CA ALA A 328 16.38 1.54 26.60
C ALA A 328 15.01 2.13 26.24
N THR A 329 14.52 3.05 27.06
CA THR A 329 13.37 3.91 26.73
C THR A 329 13.77 4.98 25.70
N ALA A 330 12.78 5.56 25.03
CA ALA A 330 12.94 6.89 24.44
C ALA A 330 13.22 7.95 25.54
N CYS A 331 13.54 9.17 25.11
CA CYS A 331 13.57 10.31 26.03
C CYS A 331 12.13 10.69 26.39
N LEU A 332 11.76 10.50 27.66
CA LEU A 332 10.43 10.74 28.18
C LEU A 332 10.46 11.85 29.23
N ALA A 333 9.35 12.55 29.41
CA ALA A 333 9.20 13.55 30.47
C ALA A 333 9.42 12.89 31.84
N ARG A 334 10.17 13.59 32.71
CA ARG A 334 10.45 13.15 34.07
C ARG A 334 9.22 13.23 34.97
#